data_AF-A0A136NM77-F1
#
_entry.id   AF-A0A136NM77-F1
#
_cell.length_a   1.000
_cell.length_b   1.000
_cell.length_c   1.000
_cell.angle_alpha   90.00
_cell.angle_beta   90.00
_cell.angle_gamma   90.00
#
_symmetry.space_group_name_H-M   'P 1'
#
loop_
_entity.id
_entity.type
_entity.pdbx_description
1 polymer ?
#
loop_
_entity_poly.entity_id
_entity_poly.type
_entity_poly.pdbx_seq_one_letter_code
_entity_poly.pdbx_strand_id
1 'polypeptide(L)'
;MTRKLLFLLIFLFPVFTFSQFDDLLKKTVVPDILEEKNITTSIDDALPVTFWVSDIDEYYDPVEPADYNAPLGPGYYRMTVQSYCLKAGTHGPTKGSGHLIAPIKGKLDNLVTNILNRSAEHPQIAQKDIQLLLWSIIYGAKFTDLNPELQLRVKPLLTPAEIAELSVGISDMPLDLLPDEVRSTAKFYKDLRGKITDPSSNFEDIESMAVLTGEAPSNMMKKQIDPGNWAYIGDGFYMRMMPITYSHSILELYRPQSVNITRDDKGRITLFEKDGNRIEISFIDEPGSDVLKADDGKYYPIYRFKSVKYIGTNPGEEDITENFGWMIRGDGKELKNITEYKNYPQDPSSALYKARLQTANDFLKKVSKYKNSSNNPGKGSENDLAQSQFNADKHQKDGMDAVKNPADFKKKSNWIKKHKNLEKDWWDCATNALAGGSCDDDDTPKKPNPNKKTAAPGNTKGQRIAPSLRKFGE
;
A
#
# COMPACT_ATOMS: atom_id res chain seq x y z
N MET A 1 30.14 49.65 6.80
CA MET A 1 30.77 49.67 8.14
C MET A 1 29.77 49.06 9.12
N THR A 2 29.67 47.73 9.18
CA THR A 2 28.74 46.99 10.06
C THR A 2 29.16 45.51 10.10
N ARG A 3 30.36 45.27 10.62
CA ARG A 3 30.84 43.98 11.12
C ARG A 3 31.22 44.25 12.58
N LYS A 4 30.36 43.89 13.55
CA LYS A 4 30.76 43.78 14.97
C LYS A 4 29.71 43.20 15.94
N LEU A 5 28.57 42.68 15.49
CA LEU A 5 27.53 42.18 16.42
C LEU A 5 27.34 40.66 16.50
N LEU A 6 28.17 39.84 15.84
CA LEU A 6 28.04 38.37 15.90
C LEU A 6 29.04 37.68 16.86
N PHE A 7 30.01 38.40 17.42
CA PHE A 7 31.07 37.79 18.24
C PHE A 7 30.83 37.86 19.76
N LEU A 8 29.69 38.42 20.21
CA LEU A 8 29.47 38.70 21.63
C LEU A 8 28.40 37.84 22.31
N LEU A 9 27.99 36.73 21.68
CA LEU A 9 27.01 35.78 22.22
C LEU A 9 27.62 34.41 22.55
N ILE A 10 28.94 34.36 22.81
CA ILE A 10 29.66 33.15 23.24
C ILE A 10 30.15 33.25 24.70
N PHE A 11 30.08 34.42 25.35
CA PHE A 11 30.69 34.63 26.67
C PHE A 11 29.75 34.66 27.89
N LEU A 12 28.46 34.32 27.76
CA LEU A 12 27.50 34.38 28.87
C LEU A 12 26.56 33.17 28.97
N PHE A 13 27.11 31.96 28.91
CA PHE A 13 26.41 30.76 29.41
C PHE A 13 27.36 29.92 30.28
N PRO A 14 26.94 29.47 31.47
CA PRO A 14 27.75 28.60 32.30
C PRO A 14 27.91 27.26 31.59
N VAL A 15 29.16 26.81 31.50
CA VAL A 15 29.63 25.43 31.27
C VAL A 15 28.53 24.45 30.82
N PHE A 16 28.16 24.50 29.54
CA PHE A 16 27.60 23.31 28.92
C PHE A 16 28.72 22.26 28.91
N THR A 17 28.51 21.13 29.59
CA THR A 17 29.44 20.00 29.50
C THR A 17 29.46 19.50 28.05
N PHE A 18 30.62 19.03 27.59
CA PHE A 18 30.78 18.45 26.24
C PHE A 18 29.67 17.44 25.89
N SER A 19 29.20 16.68 26.89
CA SER A 19 28.07 15.73 26.78
C SER A 19 26.73 16.38 26.42
N GLN A 20 26.40 17.57 26.95
CA GLN A 20 25.14 18.25 26.62
C GLN A 20 25.17 18.88 25.23
N PHE A 21 26.34 19.35 24.78
CA PHE A 21 26.54 19.84 23.42
C PHE A 21 26.53 18.69 22.40
N ASP A 22 27.13 17.54 22.76
CA ASP A 22 27.12 16.32 21.96
C ASP A 22 25.69 15.74 21.84
N ASP A 23 24.90 15.75 22.92
CA ASP A 23 23.47 15.39 22.89
C ASP A 23 22.62 16.36 22.05
N LEU A 24 22.93 17.65 22.08
CA LEU A 24 22.29 18.67 21.24
C LEU A 24 22.67 18.50 19.77
N LEU A 25 23.94 18.24 19.45
CA LEU A 25 24.39 17.94 18.08
C LEU A 25 23.77 16.64 17.56
N LYS A 26 23.70 15.58 18.38
CA LYS A 26 23.04 14.30 18.06
C LYS A 26 21.54 14.47 17.81
N LYS A 27 20.86 15.33 18.58
CA LYS A 27 19.41 15.56 18.42
C LYS A 27 19.04 16.51 17.28
N THR A 28 19.91 17.47 16.94
CA THR A 28 19.53 18.61 16.07
C THR A 28 20.27 18.63 14.74
N VAL A 29 21.53 18.16 14.70
CA VAL A 29 22.44 18.34 13.55
C VAL A 29 22.66 17.04 12.78
N VAL A 30 22.85 15.92 13.49
CA VAL A 30 23.04 14.59 12.88
C VAL A 30 21.89 14.16 11.94
N PRO A 31 20.61 14.38 12.29
CA PRO A 31 19.49 14.00 11.41
C PRO A 31 19.30 14.91 10.19
N ASP A 32 19.85 16.13 10.17
CA ASP A 32 19.75 17.06 9.03
C ASP A 32 20.83 16.80 7.95
N ILE A 33 21.89 16.06 8.29
CA ILE A 33 23.06 15.84 7.42
C ILE A 33 23.01 14.48 6.72
N LEU A 34 22.35 13.51 7.36
CA LEU A 34 22.17 12.18 6.82
C LEU A 34 20.87 12.15 6.01
N GLU A 35 20.87 11.31 4.97
CA GLU A 35 19.75 10.94 4.09
C GLU A 35 18.35 10.89 4.72
N GLU A 36 18.29 10.70 6.05
CA GLU A 36 17.14 10.43 6.91
C GLU A 36 16.04 11.50 6.97
N LYS A 37 16.20 12.68 6.34
CA LYS A 37 15.09 13.64 6.13
C LYS A 37 14.67 13.84 4.68
N ASN A 38 15.57 13.64 3.71
CA ASN A 38 15.25 13.86 2.30
C ASN A 38 14.34 12.75 1.77
N ILE A 39 14.72 11.48 2.00
CA ILE A 39 13.87 10.31 1.77
C ILE A 39 13.91 9.42 3.00
N THR A 40 12.81 9.39 3.75
CA THR A 40 12.70 8.75 5.07
C THR A 40 12.04 7.38 5.02
N THR A 41 11.53 6.96 3.86
CA THR A 41 10.82 5.68 3.71
C THR A 41 11.63 4.50 4.22
N SER A 42 10.97 3.62 4.96
CA SER A 42 11.52 2.41 5.52
C SER A 42 10.51 1.26 5.44
N ILE A 43 10.94 0.06 5.86
CA ILE A 43 10.04 -1.10 5.95
C ILE A 43 8.92 -0.90 6.98
N ASP A 44 9.12 -0.01 7.96
CA ASP A 44 8.12 0.32 8.98
C ASP A 44 7.00 1.21 8.41
N ASP A 45 7.22 1.80 7.23
CA ASP A 45 6.24 2.59 6.47
C ASP A 45 5.45 1.74 5.47
N ALA A 46 5.73 0.44 5.38
CA ALA A 46 5.09 -0.45 4.42
C ALA A 46 3.57 -0.46 4.56
N LEU A 47 2.90 -0.42 3.41
CA LEU A 47 1.46 -0.58 3.30
C LEU A 47 1.05 -1.99 3.73
N PRO A 48 -0.17 -2.16 4.26
CA PRO A 48 -0.68 -3.48 4.65
C PRO A 48 -0.66 -4.47 3.48
N VAL A 49 -0.10 -5.66 3.73
CA VAL A 49 -0.11 -6.75 2.74
C VAL A 49 -1.53 -7.26 2.55
N THR A 50 -1.96 -7.29 1.30
CA THR A 50 -3.28 -7.74 0.88
C THR A 50 -3.25 -9.23 0.64
N PHE A 51 -3.98 -9.98 1.45
CA PHE A 51 -3.94 -11.45 1.44
C PHE A 51 -4.92 -12.11 0.47
N TRP A 52 -5.88 -11.36 -0.09
CA TRP A 52 -6.97 -11.95 -0.89
C TRP A 52 -6.70 -11.93 -2.40
N VAL A 53 -5.65 -11.24 -2.83
CA VAL A 53 -5.14 -11.24 -4.22
C VAL A 53 -3.85 -12.05 -4.36
N SER A 54 -3.43 -12.77 -3.31
CA SER A 54 -2.16 -13.50 -3.32
C SER A 54 -2.11 -14.56 -4.42
N ASP A 55 -3.25 -15.15 -4.73
CA ASP A 55 -3.36 -16.31 -5.61
C ASP A 55 -3.88 -15.91 -7.00
N ILE A 56 -3.83 -14.62 -7.35
CA ILE A 56 -4.37 -14.10 -8.62
C ILE A 56 -3.74 -14.78 -9.84
N ASP A 57 -2.48 -15.17 -9.73
CA ASP A 57 -1.72 -15.89 -10.77
C ASP A 57 -2.29 -17.28 -11.08
N GLU A 58 -3.06 -17.88 -10.18
CA GLU A 58 -3.70 -19.19 -10.40
C GLU A 58 -4.95 -19.07 -11.27
N TYR A 59 -5.54 -17.88 -11.38
CA TYR A 59 -6.83 -17.64 -12.03
C TYR A 59 -6.74 -16.75 -13.27
N TYR A 60 -5.72 -15.88 -13.36
CA TYR A 60 -5.61 -14.90 -14.43
C TYR A 60 -4.18 -14.80 -14.95
N ASP A 61 -4.05 -14.75 -16.27
CA ASP A 61 -2.81 -14.34 -16.92
C ASP A 61 -2.72 -12.81 -16.96
N PRO A 62 -1.58 -12.21 -16.57
CA PRO A 62 -1.44 -10.77 -16.64
C PRO A 62 -1.25 -10.30 -18.07
N VAL A 63 -1.84 -9.14 -18.37
CA VAL A 63 -1.73 -8.47 -19.67
C VAL A 63 -0.67 -7.37 -19.59
N GLU A 64 0.22 -7.30 -20.58
CA GLU A 64 1.10 -6.15 -20.72
C GLU A 64 0.32 -4.98 -21.36
N PRO A 65 0.20 -3.82 -20.69
CA PRO A 65 -0.48 -2.66 -21.29
C PRO A 65 0.33 -2.09 -22.45
N ALA A 66 -0.37 -1.59 -23.47
CA ALA A 66 0.26 -0.97 -24.64
C ALA A 66 1.01 0.33 -24.31
N ASP A 67 0.49 1.10 -23.36
CA ASP A 67 1.13 2.30 -22.80
C ASP A 67 1.18 2.16 -21.28
N TYR A 68 2.40 2.22 -20.74
CA TYR A 68 2.66 2.05 -19.32
C TYR A 68 2.16 3.23 -18.47
N ASN A 69 1.96 4.40 -19.09
CA ASN A 69 1.55 5.63 -18.41
C ASN A 69 0.06 5.96 -18.62
N ALA A 70 -0.67 5.11 -19.37
CA ALA A 70 -2.09 5.30 -19.66
C ALA A 70 -2.99 4.97 -18.45
N PRO A 71 -4.19 5.57 -18.37
CA PRO A 71 -5.23 5.08 -17.47
C PRO A 71 -5.58 3.61 -17.75
N LEU A 72 -5.68 2.81 -16.69
CA LEU A 72 -5.99 1.38 -16.77
C LEU A 72 -7.39 1.12 -16.22
N GLY A 73 -8.19 0.36 -16.98
CA GLY A 73 -9.45 -0.20 -16.51
C GLY A 73 -9.22 -1.36 -15.52
N PRO A 74 -10.29 -1.99 -15.03
CA PRO A 74 -10.19 -3.27 -14.35
C PRO A 74 -9.37 -4.30 -15.14
N GLY A 75 -8.58 -5.10 -14.44
CA GLY A 75 -7.71 -6.10 -15.05
C GLY A 75 -6.47 -6.42 -14.23
N TYR A 76 -5.76 -7.46 -14.65
CA TYR A 76 -4.47 -7.86 -14.11
C TYR A 76 -3.38 -7.52 -15.13
N TYR A 77 -2.45 -6.65 -14.75
CA TYR A 77 -1.42 -6.10 -15.62
C TYR A 77 -0.02 -6.44 -15.12
N ARG A 78 0.88 -6.77 -16.04
CA ARG A 78 2.31 -6.98 -15.76
C ARG A 78 3.15 -6.11 -16.68
N MET A 79 4.14 -5.45 -16.10
CA MET A 79 4.95 -4.44 -16.76
C MET A 79 6.41 -4.66 -16.38
N THR A 80 7.29 -4.58 -17.37
CA THR A 80 8.74 -4.64 -17.14
C THR A 80 9.27 -3.22 -17.16
N VAL A 81 9.48 -2.64 -15.98
CA VAL A 81 9.69 -1.21 -15.81
C VAL A 81 11.14 -0.87 -15.47
N GLN A 82 11.56 0.32 -15.89
CA GLN A 82 12.73 0.97 -15.32
C GLN A 82 12.46 1.27 -13.83
N SER A 83 13.46 1.04 -13.02
CA SER A 83 13.42 1.38 -11.60
C SER A 83 14.68 2.12 -11.18
N TYR A 84 14.64 2.70 -9.98
CA TYR A 84 15.68 3.58 -9.48
C TYR A 84 15.98 3.32 -8.03
N CYS A 85 17.26 3.35 -7.69
CA CYS A 85 17.76 3.27 -6.33
C CYS A 85 17.59 4.62 -5.64
N LEU A 86 16.82 4.65 -4.55
CA LEU A 86 16.67 5.81 -3.67
C LEU A 86 17.58 5.74 -2.43
N LYS A 87 18.54 4.80 -2.40
CA LYS A 87 19.47 4.60 -1.28
C LYS A 87 20.85 4.11 -1.74
N ALA A 88 21.75 5.03 -2.05
CA ALA A 88 23.17 4.73 -2.31
C ALA A 88 23.90 4.17 -1.07
N GLY A 89 25.03 3.51 -1.30
CA GLY A 89 25.85 2.87 -0.27
C GLY A 89 25.20 1.64 0.34
N THR A 90 24.27 1.02 -0.38
CA THR A 90 23.55 -0.19 0.08
C THR A 90 23.47 -1.25 -1.00
N HIS A 91 23.15 -2.48 -0.60
CA HIS A 91 23.09 -3.64 -1.47
C HIS A 91 21.87 -3.57 -2.38
N GLY A 92 22.10 -3.81 -3.67
CA GLY A 92 21.04 -3.97 -4.64
C GLY A 92 20.13 -5.17 -4.33
N PRO A 93 18.92 -5.19 -4.91
CA PRO A 93 18.03 -6.33 -4.76
C PRO A 93 18.65 -7.57 -5.41
N THR A 94 18.45 -8.73 -4.78
CA THR A 94 18.73 -10.03 -5.40
C THR A 94 17.43 -10.71 -5.79
N LYS A 95 17.46 -11.48 -6.88
CA LYS A 95 16.30 -12.25 -7.36
C LYS A 95 15.77 -13.15 -6.24
N GLY A 96 14.49 -13.02 -5.90
CA GLY A 96 13.84 -13.77 -4.83
C GLY A 96 13.79 -13.04 -3.47
N SER A 97 14.46 -11.89 -3.32
CA SER A 97 14.33 -11.05 -2.13
C SER A 97 12.92 -10.45 -2.03
N GLY A 98 12.21 -10.73 -0.93
CA GLY A 98 10.91 -10.14 -0.67
C GLY A 98 11.00 -8.65 -0.31
N HIS A 99 10.07 -7.88 -0.86
CA HIS A 99 9.90 -6.46 -0.59
C HIS A 99 8.45 -6.18 -0.20
N LEU A 100 8.24 -5.10 0.54
CA LEU A 100 6.92 -4.54 0.79
C LEU A 100 6.78 -3.20 0.08
N ILE A 101 5.58 -2.90 -0.42
CA ILE A 101 5.28 -1.58 -0.99
C ILE A 101 5.16 -0.58 0.16
N ALA A 102 5.92 0.51 0.08
CA ALA A 102 5.85 1.63 1.03
C ALA A 102 5.68 2.94 0.25
N PRO A 103 5.02 3.96 0.82
CA PRO A 103 5.00 5.29 0.21
C PRO A 103 6.37 5.94 0.27
N ILE A 104 6.72 6.74 -0.74
CA ILE A 104 7.87 7.65 -0.65
C ILE A 104 7.52 8.75 0.36
N LYS A 105 8.37 8.91 1.38
CA LYS A 105 8.24 9.89 2.46
C LYS A 105 9.52 10.71 2.58
N GLY A 106 9.39 11.91 3.15
CA GLY A 106 10.50 12.81 3.42
C GLY A 106 10.34 14.14 2.69
N LYS A 107 11.31 15.03 2.86
CA LYS A 107 11.27 16.39 2.29
C LYS A 107 11.18 16.40 0.77
N LEU A 108 11.79 15.41 0.10
CA LEU A 108 11.89 15.35 -1.36
C LEU A 108 10.89 14.37 -1.99
N ASP A 109 9.86 13.93 -1.26
CA ASP A 109 8.91 12.95 -1.75
C ASP A 109 8.21 13.37 -3.06
N ASN A 110 7.71 14.61 -3.10
CA ASN A 110 7.05 15.18 -4.26
C ASN A 110 8.03 15.39 -5.41
N LEU A 111 9.24 15.88 -5.13
CA LEU A 111 10.25 16.10 -6.17
C LEU A 111 10.67 14.79 -6.83
N VAL A 112 10.96 13.75 -6.04
CA VAL A 112 11.29 12.41 -6.55
C VAL A 112 10.13 11.85 -7.36
N THR A 113 8.90 11.94 -6.84
CA THR A 113 7.69 11.48 -7.54
C THR A 113 7.51 12.21 -8.89
N ASN A 114 7.74 13.52 -8.93
CA ASN A 114 7.65 14.34 -10.14
C ASN A 114 8.70 13.95 -11.17
N ILE A 115 9.95 13.73 -10.75
CA ILE A 115 11.03 13.27 -11.64
C ILE A 115 10.67 11.91 -12.26
N LEU A 116 10.17 10.97 -11.45
CA LEU A 116 9.76 9.66 -11.93
C LEU A 116 8.57 9.76 -12.91
N ASN A 117 7.57 10.60 -12.63
CA ASN A 117 6.46 10.86 -13.55
C ASN A 117 6.93 11.46 -14.87
N ARG A 118 7.73 12.53 -14.84
CA ARG A 118 8.25 13.18 -16.06
C ARG A 118 9.25 12.32 -16.82
N SER A 119 9.90 11.36 -16.16
CA SER A 119 10.80 10.42 -16.85
C SER A 119 10.05 9.53 -17.86
N ALA A 120 8.79 9.19 -17.59
CA ALA A 120 7.95 8.46 -18.53
C ALA A 120 7.55 9.32 -19.75
N GLU A 121 7.45 10.63 -19.56
CA GLU A 121 7.15 11.62 -20.62
C GLU A 121 8.40 12.01 -21.44
N HIS A 122 9.59 11.62 -20.98
CA HIS A 122 10.87 11.95 -21.59
C HIS A 122 11.76 10.70 -21.82
N PRO A 123 11.32 9.75 -22.67
CA PRO A 123 12.05 8.50 -22.92
C PRO A 123 13.45 8.71 -23.54
N GLN A 124 13.69 9.86 -24.16
CA GLN A 124 15.00 10.22 -24.72
C GLN A 124 16.09 10.45 -23.65
N ILE A 125 15.73 10.66 -22.38
CA ILE A 125 16.70 10.87 -21.29
C ILE A 125 17.18 9.50 -20.82
N ALA A 126 18.50 9.28 -20.77
CA ALA A 126 19.03 7.99 -20.37
C ALA A 126 18.69 7.68 -18.90
N GLN A 127 18.33 6.42 -18.62
CA GLN A 127 18.05 5.97 -17.25
C GLN A 127 19.19 6.27 -16.27
N LYS A 128 20.44 6.14 -16.73
CA LYS A 128 21.65 6.46 -15.97
C LYS A 128 21.68 7.93 -15.53
N ASP A 129 21.29 8.86 -16.40
CA ASP A 129 21.23 10.29 -16.07
C ASP A 129 20.14 10.58 -15.03
N ILE A 130 19.01 9.89 -15.11
CA ILE A 130 17.93 10.00 -14.12
C ILE A 130 18.39 9.46 -12.75
N GLN A 131 19.10 8.33 -12.72
CA GLN A 131 19.67 7.78 -11.49
C GLN A 131 20.70 8.73 -10.86
N LEU A 132 21.57 9.35 -11.67
CA LEU A 132 22.51 10.37 -11.21
C LEU A 132 21.80 11.61 -10.65
N LEU A 133 20.75 12.08 -11.32
CA LEU A 133 19.93 13.18 -10.81
C LEU A 133 19.31 12.81 -9.45
N LEU A 134 18.70 11.64 -9.32
CA LEU A 134 18.07 11.18 -8.08
C LEU A 134 19.08 11.10 -6.92
N TRP A 135 20.25 10.48 -7.13
CA TRP A 135 21.28 10.45 -6.09
C TRP A 135 21.79 11.86 -5.75
N SER A 136 21.99 12.72 -6.75
CA SER A 136 22.42 14.09 -6.52
C SER A 136 21.48 14.86 -5.60
N ILE A 137 20.18 14.82 -5.87
CA ILE A 137 19.19 15.57 -5.09
C ILE A 137 18.99 14.95 -3.71
N ILE A 138 18.93 13.62 -3.60
CA ILE A 138 18.72 12.92 -2.32
C ILE A 138 19.89 13.21 -1.37
N TYR A 139 21.10 13.30 -1.91
CA TYR A 139 22.30 13.60 -1.14
C TYR A 139 22.64 15.09 -1.08
N GLY A 140 21.78 15.98 -1.56
CA GLY A 140 21.87 17.42 -1.33
C GLY A 140 22.91 18.15 -2.18
N ALA A 141 23.29 17.63 -3.34
CA ALA A 141 24.01 18.40 -4.34
C ALA A 141 23.09 19.47 -4.95
N LYS A 142 23.61 20.69 -5.15
CA LYS A 142 22.84 21.73 -5.86
C LYS A 142 22.75 21.36 -7.33
N PHE A 143 21.62 21.69 -7.96
CA PHE A 143 21.48 21.45 -9.40
C PHE A 143 22.56 22.17 -10.22
N THR A 144 22.97 23.36 -9.80
CA THR A 144 24.04 24.15 -10.43
C THR A 144 25.43 23.53 -10.33
N ASP A 145 25.64 22.64 -9.37
CA ASP A 145 26.94 22.01 -9.11
C ASP A 145 27.13 20.73 -9.94
N LEU A 146 26.05 20.22 -10.57
CA LEU A 146 26.12 19.04 -11.42
C LEU A 146 26.96 19.32 -12.67
N ASN A 147 27.47 18.26 -13.31
CA ASN A 147 28.10 18.36 -14.62
C ASN A 147 27.18 19.13 -15.61
N PRO A 148 27.65 20.18 -16.31
CA PRO A 148 26.82 20.98 -17.22
C PRO A 148 26.08 20.16 -18.29
N GLU A 149 26.68 19.10 -18.80
CA GLU A 149 26.03 18.21 -19.76
C GLU A 149 24.90 17.41 -19.11
N LEU A 150 25.12 16.91 -17.88
CA LEU A 150 24.08 16.23 -17.11
C LEU A 150 22.93 17.19 -16.81
N GLN A 151 23.22 18.43 -16.39
CA GLN A 151 22.20 19.47 -16.19
C GLN A 151 21.35 19.66 -17.44
N LEU A 152 21.98 19.81 -18.61
CA LEU A 152 21.28 19.98 -19.88
C LEU A 152 20.37 18.78 -20.20
N ARG A 153 20.86 17.55 -20.02
CA ARG A 153 20.10 16.33 -20.32
C ARG A 153 18.90 16.13 -19.40
N VAL A 154 19.05 16.42 -18.10
CA VAL A 154 17.99 16.15 -17.10
C VAL A 154 17.10 17.35 -16.81
N LYS A 155 17.43 18.55 -17.31
CA LYS A 155 16.62 19.77 -17.14
C LYS A 155 15.13 19.58 -17.46
N PRO A 156 14.70 18.83 -18.49
CA PRO A 156 13.28 18.61 -18.75
C PRO A 156 12.52 17.94 -17.60
N LEU A 157 13.21 17.23 -16.70
CA LEU A 157 12.62 16.54 -15.55
C LEU A 157 12.33 17.48 -14.37
N LEU A 158 12.77 18.73 -14.44
CA LEU A 158 12.68 19.70 -13.34
C LEU A 158 12.03 20.99 -13.80
N THR A 159 11.20 21.56 -12.95
CA THR A 159 10.67 22.92 -13.11
C THR A 159 11.66 23.96 -12.57
N PRO A 160 11.55 25.23 -13.00
CA PRO A 160 12.35 26.31 -12.43
C PRO A 160 12.19 26.46 -10.91
N ALA A 161 10.99 26.21 -10.37
CA ALA A 161 10.73 26.25 -8.94
C ALA A 161 11.44 25.13 -8.18
N GLU A 162 11.42 23.90 -8.71
CA GLU A 162 12.14 22.76 -8.12
C GLU A 162 13.67 22.97 -8.20
N ILE A 163 14.19 23.56 -9.28
CA ILE A 163 15.62 23.93 -9.38
C ILE A 163 15.99 24.98 -8.32
N ALA A 164 15.14 25.97 -8.09
CA ALA A 164 15.35 26.99 -7.07
C ALA A 164 15.33 26.36 -5.65
N GLU A 165 14.44 25.41 -5.39
CA GLU A 165 14.37 24.68 -4.12
C GLU A 165 15.65 23.85 -3.86
N LEU A 166 16.20 23.23 -4.90
CA LEU A 166 17.47 22.49 -4.85
C LEU A 166 18.71 23.39 -4.67
N SER A 167 18.59 24.70 -4.82
CA SER A 167 19.71 25.64 -4.70
C SER A 167 20.08 25.94 -3.24
N VAL A 168 19.24 25.55 -2.28
CA VAL A 168 19.51 25.66 -0.83
C VAL A 168 20.32 24.44 -0.36
N GLY A 169 21.61 24.45 -0.65
CA GLY A 169 22.50 23.33 -0.32
C GLY A 169 22.82 23.20 1.18
N ILE A 170 22.96 21.96 1.67
CA ILE A 170 23.42 21.62 3.03
C ILE A 170 24.96 21.43 3.04
N SER A 171 25.68 22.07 2.11
CA SER A 171 27.02 21.61 1.70
C SER A 171 28.20 22.05 2.57
N ASP A 172 28.02 22.93 3.55
CA ASP A 172 29.17 23.61 4.19
C ASP A 172 29.35 23.26 5.68
N MET A 173 28.93 22.08 6.12
CA MET A 173 29.20 21.66 7.50
C MET A 173 30.59 21.00 7.65
N PRO A 174 31.44 21.47 8.59
CA PRO A 174 32.71 20.81 8.89
C PRO A 174 32.49 19.39 9.42
N LEU A 175 32.99 18.39 8.71
CA LEU A 175 32.87 16.97 9.11
C LEU A 175 33.50 16.68 10.48
N ASP A 176 34.49 17.49 10.88
CA ASP A 176 35.20 17.37 12.16
C ASP A 176 34.31 17.71 13.37
N LEU A 177 33.17 18.37 13.14
CA LEU A 177 32.17 18.67 14.17
C LEU A 177 31.13 17.55 14.35
N LEU A 178 31.23 16.47 13.57
CA LEU A 178 30.30 15.34 13.64
C LEU A 178 30.80 14.22 14.56
N PRO A 179 29.90 13.57 15.31
CA PRO A 179 30.20 12.34 16.05
C PRO A 179 30.78 11.26 15.13
N ASP A 180 31.68 10.45 15.67
CA ASP A 180 32.40 9.42 14.91
C ASP A 180 31.45 8.41 14.26
N GLU A 181 30.32 8.12 14.92
CA GLU A 181 29.31 7.17 14.44
C GLU A 181 28.66 7.60 13.12
N VAL A 182 28.65 8.89 12.79
CA VAL A 182 27.97 9.44 11.61
C VAL A 182 28.92 10.10 10.62
N ARG A 183 30.16 10.34 11.04
CA ARG A 183 31.24 10.89 10.21
C ARG A 183 31.52 10.04 8.98
N SER A 184 31.49 8.71 9.12
CA SER A 184 31.72 7.77 8.01
C SER A 184 30.64 7.91 6.92
N THR A 185 29.37 7.96 7.32
CA THR A 185 28.23 8.15 6.42
C THR A 185 28.22 9.54 5.77
N ALA A 186 28.50 10.59 6.56
CA ALA A 186 28.61 11.95 6.04
C ALA A 186 29.78 12.12 5.06
N LYS A 187 30.92 11.47 5.32
CA LYS A 187 32.06 11.41 4.40
C LYS A 187 31.68 10.69 3.11
N PHE A 188 31.03 9.52 3.19
CA PHE A 188 30.56 8.78 2.02
C PHE A 188 29.69 9.66 1.11
N TYR A 189 28.69 10.37 1.65
CA TYR A 189 27.84 11.24 0.84
C TYR A 189 28.58 12.46 0.27
N LYS A 190 29.55 13.02 1.02
CA LYS A 190 30.41 14.08 0.49
C LYS A 190 31.24 13.58 -0.69
N ASP A 191 31.85 12.41 -0.57
CA ASP A 191 32.67 11.81 -1.61
C ASP A 191 31.80 11.42 -2.83
N LEU A 192 30.60 10.88 -2.61
CA LEU A 192 29.63 10.56 -3.67
C LEU A 192 29.19 11.81 -4.43
N ARG A 193 28.83 12.89 -3.71
CA ARG A 193 28.51 14.18 -4.33
C ARG A 193 29.67 14.69 -5.16
N GLY A 194 30.88 14.68 -4.60
CA GLY A 194 32.09 15.12 -5.28
C GLY A 194 32.29 14.36 -6.60
N LYS A 195 32.10 13.05 -6.59
CA LYS A 195 32.17 12.21 -7.79
C LYS A 195 31.10 12.54 -8.83
N ILE A 196 29.84 12.75 -8.43
CA ILE A 196 28.77 13.09 -9.37
C ILE A 196 28.97 14.47 -10.01
N THR A 197 29.51 15.43 -9.24
CA THR A 197 29.79 16.79 -9.75
C THR A 197 31.08 16.90 -10.57
N ASP A 198 31.95 15.88 -10.49
CA ASP A 198 33.22 15.85 -11.22
C ASP A 198 32.98 15.53 -12.71
N PRO A 199 33.34 16.43 -13.65
CA PRO A 199 33.16 16.20 -15.08
C PRO A 199 33.95 15.01 -15.64
N SER A 200 34.96 14.52 -14.92
CA SER A 200 35.79 13.38 -15.34
C SER A 200 35.29 12.03 -14.85
N SER A 201 34.31 12.00 -13.94
CA SER A 201 33.74 10.75 -13.44
C SER A 201 32.79 10.13 -14.47
N ASN A 202 32.89 8.82 -14.68
CA ASN A 202 31.92 8.05 -15.45
C ASN A 202 30.85 7.42 -14.54
N PHE A 203 29.79 6.91 -15.15
CA PHE A 203 28.66 6.34 -14.42
C PHE A 203 29.06 5.09 -13.64
N GLU A 204 29.87 4.21 -14.23
CA GLU A 204 30.25 2.93 -13.66
C GLU A 204 31.07 3.10 -12.36
N ASP A 205 31.95 4.11 -12.31
CA ASP A 205 32.71 4.46 -11.11
C ASP A 205 31.77 4.93 -9.98
N ILE A 206 30.79 5.78 -10.32
CA ILE A 206 29.78 6.29 -9.36
C ILE A 206 28.88 5.14 -8.88
N GLU A 207 28.44 4.28 -9.80
CA GLU A 207 27.59 3.12 -9.52
C GLU A 207 28.29 2.13 -8.59
N SER A 208 29.57 1.83 -8.81
CA SER A 208 30.34 0.92 -7.96
C SER A 208 30.45 1.41 -6.51
N MET A 209 30.42 2.73 -6.30
CA MET A 209 30.38 3.35 -4.98
C MET A 209 28.96 3.34 -4.38
N ALA A 210 27.94 3.54 -5.20
CA ALA A 210 26.56 3.69 -4.75
C ALA A 210 25.81 2.35 -4.58
N VAL A 211 26.21 1.29 -5.27
CA VAL A 211 25.54 -0.02 -5.28
C VAL A 211 26.51 -1.08 -4.79
N LEU A 212 26.31 -1.54 -3.55
CA LEU A 212 27.17 -2.58 -2.98
C LEU A 212 26.85 -3.93 -3.64
N THR A 213 27.89 -4.61 -4.11
CA THR A 213 27.78 -5.95 -4.70
C THR A 213 27.53 -7.03 -3.64
N GLY A 214 26.78 -8.06 -3.99
CA GLY A 214 26.49 -9.21 -3.12
C GLY A 214 25.26 -9.01 -2.24
N GLU A 215 24.90 -10.04 -1.47
CA GLU A 215 23.75 -10.00 -0.57
C GLU A 215 24.04 -9.16 0.68
N ALA A 216 23.00 -8.46 1.16
CA ALA A 216 23.08 -7.76 2.43
C ALA A 216 23.32 -8.78 3.57
N PRO A 217 24.17 -8.44 4.57
CA PRO A 217 24.42 -9.32 5.72
C PRO A 217 23.14 -9.73 6.45
N SER A 218 22.99 -11.02 6.73
CA SER A 218 21.78 -11.58 7.38
C SER A 218 21.51 -11.03 8.79
N ASN A 219 22.56 -10.63 9.51
CA ASN A 219 22.45 -9.98 10.82
C ASN A 219 21.81 -8.58 10.78
N MET A 220 21.64 -7.99 9.59
CA MET A 220 20.97 -6.69 9.37
C MET A 220 19.51 -6.84 8.92
N MET A 221 18.99 -8.07 8.89
CA MET A 221 17.60 -8.35 8.57
C MET A 221 16.71 -7.96 9.75
N LYS A 222 15.83 -6.98 9.53
CA LYS A 222 14.79 -6.58 10.50
C LYS A 222 13.55 -7.45 10.38
N LYS A 223 13.23 -7.87 9.16
CA LYS A 223 12.00 -8.60 8.84
C LYS A 223 12.25 -9.56 7.68
N GLN A 224 11.92 -10.84 7.88
CA GLN A 224 11.79 -11.79 6.78
C GLN A 224 10.54 -11.43 5.97
N ILE A 225 10.68 -11.32 4.65
CA ILE A 225 9.59 -10.95 3.74
C ILE A 225 9.60 -11.98 2.62
N ASP A 226 8.45 -12.61 2.39
CA ASP A 226 8.26 -13.49 1.25
C ASP A 226 8.10 -12.65 -0.03
N PRO A 227 8.54 -13.12 -1.20
CA PRO A 227 8.32 -12.42 -2.46
C PRO A 227 6.83 -12.32 -2.81
N GLY A 228 6.47 -11.36 -3.66
CA GLY A 228 5.13 -11.30 -4.28
C GLY A 228 4.02 -10.68 -3.43
N ASN A 229 4.34 -9.91 -2.38
CA ASN A 229 3.32 -9.26 -1.55
C ASN A 229 2.59 -8.14 -2.29
N TRP A 230 1.26 -8.24 -2.33
CA TRP A 230 0.37 -7.20 -2.83
C TRP A 230 0.08 -6.15 -1.76
N ALA A 231 -0.02 -4.90 -2.18
CA ALA A 231 -0.49 -3.81 -1.35
C ALA A 231 -1.51 -2.97 -2.13
N TYR A 232 -2.51 -2.45 -1.43
CA TYR A 232 -3.44 -1.49 -2.02
C TYR A 232 -2.78 -0.11 -2.08
N ILE A 233 -2.74 0.52 -3.25
CA ILE A 233 -1.97 1.76 -3.48
C ILE A 233 -2.81 3.01 -3.76
N GLY A 234 -4.13 2.88 -3.84
CA GLY A 234 -5.05 3.98 -4.22
C GLY A 234 -5.82 3.67 -5.51
N ASP A 235 -6.91 4.40 -5.75
CA ASP A 235 -7.67 4.38 -7.01
C ASP A 235 -8.16 3.00 -7.49
N GLY A 236 -8.38 2.06 -6.56
CA GLY A 236 -8.77 0.69 -6.88
C GLY A 236 -7.61 -0.22 -7.28
N PHE A 237 -6.36 0.25 -7.27
CA PHE A 237 -5.20 -0.55 -7.66
C PHE A 237 -4.55 -1.26 -6.46
N TYR A 238 -4.29 -2.54 -6.67
CA TYR A 238 -3.33 -3.34 -5.93
C TYR A 238 -2.03 -3.40 -6.72
N MET A 239 -0.92 -3.34 -6.02
CA MET A 239 0.41 -3.35 -6.59
C MET A 239 1.28 -4.38 -5.89
N ARG A 240 2.08 -5.11 -6.66
CA ARG A 240 3.30 -5.75 -6.15
C ARG A 240 4.46 -5.43 -7.08
N MET A 241 5.68 -5.46 -6.54
CA MET A 241 6.87 -5.19 -7.31
C MET A 241 7.96 -6.19 -6.96
N MET A 242 8.61 -6.72 -7.98
CA MET A 242 9.70 -7.68 -7.87
C MET A 242 10.95 -7.09 -8.55
N PRO A 243 11.80 -6.39 -7.79
CA PRO A 243 13.06 -5.89 -8.32
C PRO A 243 13.96 -7.05 -8.78
N ILE A 244 14.46 -6.98 -10.02
CA ILE A 244 15.47 -7.91 -10.55
C ILE A 244 16.86 -7.31 -10.32
N THR A 245 17.02 -6.03 -10.65
CA THR A 245 18.14 -5.17 -10.26
C THR A 245 17.55 -3.87 -9.71
N TYR A 246 18.40 -2.92 -9.32
CA TYR A 246 17.90 -1.60 -8.91
C TYR A 246 17.36 -0.79 -10.09
N SER A 247 17.80 -1.11 -11.31
CA SER A 247 17.44 -0.45 -12.56
C SER A 247 16.29 -1.15 -13.30
N HIS A 248 15.90 -2.34 -12.86
CA HIS A 248 14.95 -3.19 -13.56
C HIS A 248 14.04 -3.93 -12.57
N SER A 249 12.74 -3.71 -12.69
CA SER A 249 11.72 -4.37 -11.86
C SER A 249 10.58 -4.92 -12.70
N ILE A 250 10.00 -6.03 -12.24
CA ILE A 250 8.67 -6.45 -12.67
C ILE A 250 7.66 -5.72 -11.77
N LEU A 251 6.82 -4.89 -12.37
CA LEU A 251 5.70 -4.23 -11.72
C LEU A 251 4.42 -4.95 -12.12
N GLU A 252 3.58 -5.23 -11.15
CA GLU A 252 2.25 -5.76 -11.41
C GLU A 252 1.19 -4.95 -10.71
N LEU A 253 0.10 -4.75 -11.44
CA LEU A 253 -1.05 -4.00 -11.02
C LEU A 253 -2.29 -4.87 -11.20
N TYR A 254 -3.14 -4.90 -10.17
CA TYR A 254 -4.45 -5.50 -10.28
C TYR A 254 -5.50 -4.49 -9.89
N ARG A 255 -6.50 -4.29 -10.75
CA ARG A 255 -7.68 -3.50 -10.45
C ARG A 255 -8.90 -4.42 -10.57
N PRO A 256 -9.60 -4.73 -9.47
CA PRO A 256 -10.81 -5.54 -9.54
C PRO A 256 -11.89 -4.80 -10.32
N GLN A 257 -12.71 -5.58 -11.02
CA GLN A 257 -13.88 -5.06 -11.74
C GLN A 257 -15.06 -4.93 -10.79
N SER A 258 -15.88 -3.89 -10.96
CA SER A 258 -17.11 -3.74 -10.18
C SER A 258 -18.16 -4.78 -10.60
N VAL A 259 -18.90 -5.32 -9.63
CA VAL A 259 -19.99 -6.28 -9.85
C VAL A 259 -21.26 -5.81 -9.16
N ASN A 260 -22.41 -5.95 -9.82
CA ASN A 260 -23.70 -5.61 -9.23
C ASN A 260 -24.17 -6.76 -8.34
N ILE A 261 -24.46 -6.48 -7.08
CA ILE A 261 -24.90 -7.51 -6.11
C ILE A 261 -26.28 -7.13 -5.57
N THR A 262 -27.24 -8.05 -5.70
CA THR A 262 -28.54 -7.93 -5.02
C THR A 262 -28.61 -8.89 -3.84
N ARG A 263 -29.30 -8.46 -2.78
CA ARG A 263 -29.53 -9.24 -1.57
C ARG A 263 -31.01 -9.31 -1.22
N ASP A 264 -31.39 -10.39 -0.55
CA ASP A 264 -32.72 -10.52 0.04
C ASP A 264 -32.84 -9.83 1.42
N ASP A 265 -34.03 -9.92 2.02
CA ASP A 265 -34.37 -9.38 3.35
C ASP A 265 -33.56 -10.02 4.50
N LYS A 266 -32.99 -11.21 4.27
CA LYS A 266 -32.09 -11.91 5.20
C LYS A 266 -30.62 -11.57 4.97
N GLY A 267 -30.32 -10.69 4.00
CA GLY A 267 -28.98 -10.21 3.66
C GLY A 267 -28.14 -11.19 2.84
N ARG A 268 -28.74 -12.27 2.32
CA ARG A 268 -28.06 -13.26 1.47
C ARG A 268 -27.97 -12.74 0.05
N ILE A 269 -26.92 -13.12 -0.67
CA ILE A 269 -26.75 -12.70 -2.08
C ILE A 269 -27.69 -13.53 -2.95
N THR A 270 -28.52 -12.86 -3.74
CA THR A 270 -29.49 -13.48 -4.66
C THR A 270 -29.18 -13.22 -6.13
N LEU A 271 -28.35 -12.22 -6.43
CA LEU A 271 -27.88 -11.94 -7.78
C LEU A 271 -26.45 -11.40 -7.72
N PHE A 272 -25.58 -11.98 -8.54
CA PHE A 272 -24.41 -11.29 -9.06
C PHE A 272 -24.67 -10.96 -10.52
N GLU A 273 -24.43 -9.72 -10.93
CA GLU A 273 -24.60 -9.30 -12.32
C GLU A 273 -23.37 -8.53 -12.78
N LYS A 274 -22.89 -8.89 -13.97
CA LYS A 274 -21.74 -8.24 -14.59
C LYS A 274 -21.76 -8.33 -16.11
N ASP A 275 -21.70 -7.18 -16.77
CA ASP A 275 -21.58 -7.05 -18.23
C ASP A 275 -22.63 -7.89 -18.98
N GLY A 276 -23.85 -7.96 -18.42
CA GLY A 276 -24.97 -8.78 -18.92
C GLY A 276 -24.98 -10.24 -18.46
N ASN A 277 -23.88 -10.77 -17.92
CA ASN A 277 -23.84 -12.07 -17.24
C ASN A 277 -24.52 -11.97 -15.87
N ARG A 278 -25.26 -13.01 -15.47
CA ARG A 278 -26.02 -13.04 -14.22
C ARG A 278 -25.84 -14.39 -13.53
N ILE A 279 -25.60 -14.37 -12.23
CA ILE A 279 -25.67 -15.54 -11.35
C ILE A 279 -26.81 -15.29 -10.37
N GLU A 280 -27.93 -15.96 -10.59
CA GLU A 280 -29.08 -15.94 -9.71
C GLU A 280 -28.97 -17.05 -8.67
N ILE A 281 -29.14 -16.71 -7.40
CA ILE A 281 -29.03 -17.63 -6.28
C ILE A 281 -30.37 -17.65 -5.55
N SER A 282 -30.95 -18.84 -5.42
CA SER A 282 -32.16 -19.07 -4.66
C SER A 282 -31.88 -19.95 -3.44
N PHE A 283 -32.62 -19.74 -2.36
CA PHE A 283 -32.45 -20.46 -1.10
C PHE A 283 -33.71 -21.25 -0.74
N ILE A 284 -33.53 -22.27 0.10
CA ILE A 284 -34.65 -22.99 0.72
C ILE A 284 -35.12 -22.20 1.94
N ASP A 285 -36.36 -21.71 1.93
CA ASP A 285 -36.88 -20.75 2.92
C ASP A 285 -38.10 -21.24 3.72
N GLU A 286 -38.41 -22.53 3.66
CA GLU A 286 -39.46 -23.11 4.49
C GLU A 286 -39.10 -23.07 5.99
N PRO A 287 -40.09 -22.98 6.91
CA PRO A 287 -39.82 -23.07 8.34
C PRO A 287 -38.94 -24.27 8.73
N GLY A 288 -37.91 -24.03 9.54
CA GLY A 288 -36.91 -25.02 9.95
C GLY A 288 -35.81 -25.33 8.93
N SER A 289 -35.83 -24.75 7.72
CA SER A 289 -34.79 -24.95 6.68
C SER A 289 -33.49 -24.18 6.95
N ASP A 290 -33.45 -23.36 7.99
CA ASP A 290 -32.32 -22.56 8.42
C ASP A 290 -31.56 -23.16 9.61
N VAL A 291 -31.89 -24.42 9.93
CA VAL A 291 -31.29 -25.23 11.00
C VAL A 291 -30.79 -26.55 10.43
N LEU A 292 -29.55 -26.88 10.77
CA LEU A 292 -28.93 -28.18 10.55
C LEU A 292 -29.00 -28.98 11.85
N LYS A 293 -29.59 -30.18 11.83
CA LYS A 293 -29.36 -31.19 12.88
C LYS A 293 -28.21 -32.09 12.43
N ALA A 294 -27.05 -31.90 13.04
CA ALA A 294 -25.86 -32.64 12.63
C ALA A 294 -25.80 -34.05 13.24
N ASP A 295 -24.89 -34.86 12.73
CA ASP A 295 -24.61 -36.24 13.14
C ASP A 295 -24.11 -36.38 14.59
N ASP A 296 -23.63 -35.30 15.20
CA ASP A 296 -23.30 -35.23 16.64
C ASP A 296 -24.49 -34.92 17.54
N GLY A 297 -25.71 -34.89 16.97
CA GLY A 297 -26.97 -34.63 17.67
C GLY A 297 -27.22 -33.15 18.00
N LYS A 298 -26.32 -32.24 17.60
CA LYS A 298 -26.42 -30.80 17.86
C LYS A 298 -27.07 -30.05 16.70
N TYR A 299 -27.46 -28.81 16.97
CA TYR A 299 -28.12 -27.94 16.00
C TYR A 299 -27.25 -26.74 15.62
N TYR A 300 -27.20 -26.41 14.33
CA TYR A 300 -26.36 -25.34 13.80
C TYR A 300 -27.13 -24.45 12.80
N PRO A 301 -26.84 -23.14 12.73
CA PRO A 301 -27.50 -22.23 11.80
C PRO A 301 -26.92 -22.36 10.39
N ILE A 302 -27.78 -22.54 9.40
CA ILE A 302 -27.36 -22.81 8.02
C ILE A 302 -28.28 -22.08 7.03
N TYR A 303 -27.76 -21.73 5.85
CA TYR A 303 -28.60 -21.44 4.69
C TYR A 303 -28.31 -22.46 3.62
N ARG A 304 -29.36 -23.00 3.01
CA ARG A 304 -29.25 -24.02 1.96
C ARG A 304 -29.60 -23.40 0.63
N PHE A 305 -28.77 -23.65 -0.38
CA PHE A 305 -29.05 -23.24 -1.74
C PHE A 305 -30.13 -24.16 -2.30
N LYS A 306 -31.19 -23.56 -2.86
CA LYS A 306 -32.18 -24.26 -3.65
C LYS A 306 -31.66 -24.43 -5.08
N SER A 307 -31.17 -23.35 -5.68
CA SER A 307 -30.49 -23.38 -6.98
C SER A 307 -29.50 -22.23 -7.12
N VAL A 308 -28.51 -22.45 -7.98
CA VAL A 308 -27.65 -21.41 -8.54
C VAL A 308 -27.81 -21.50 -10.05
N LYS A 309 -28.23 -20.39 -10.67
CA LYS A 309 -28.48 -20.28 -12.11
C LYS A 309 -27.51 -19.26 -12.69
N TYR A 310 -26.65 -19.70 -13.60
CA TYR A 310 -25.86 -18.82 -14.45
C TYR A 310 -26.62 -18.51 -15.73
N ILE A 311 -26.57 -17.26 -16.16
CA ILE A 311 -27.13 -16.76 -17.41
C ILE A 311 -26.03 -15.92 -18.06
N GLY A 312 -25.52 -16.38 -19.19
CA GLY A 312 -24.56 -15.65 -20.01
C GLY A 312 -25.20 -14.61 -20.90
N THR A 313 -24.37 -13.88 -21.63
CA THR A 313 -24.80 -12.80 -22.52
C THR A 313 -25.30 -13.30 -23.87
N ASN A 314 -24.93 -14.53 -24.26
CA ASN A 314 -25.31 -15.11 -25.54
C ASN A 314 -26.61 -15.93 -25.43
N PRO A 315 -27.47 -15.94 -26.46
CA PRO A 315 -28.67 -16.77 -26.46
C PRO A 315 -28.34 -18.26 -26.23
N GLY A 316 -28.99 -18.87 -25.23
CA GLY A 316 -28.81 -20.28 -24.88
C GLY A 316 -27.68 -20.57 -23.90
N GLU A 317 -26.93 -19.55 -23.46
CA GLU A 317 -25.91 -19.67 -22.42
C GLU A 317 -26.58 -19.62 -21.05
N GLU A 318 -27.14 -20.75 -20.62
CA GLU A 318 -27.78 -20.90 -19.32
C GLU A 318 -27.35 -22.21 -18.68
N ASP A 319 -27.00 -22.17 -17.40
CA ASP A 319 -26.74 -23.37 -16.60
C ASP A 319 -27.42 -23.24 -15.23
N ILE A 320 -28.05 -24.31 -14.77
CA ILE A 320 -28.73 -24.34 -13.47
C ILE A 320 -28.22 -25.54 -12.70
N THR A 321 -27.63 -25.26 -11.54
CA THR A 321 -27.32 -26.30 -10.55
C THR A 321 -28.30 -26.23 -9.39
N GLU A 322 -29.11 -27.27 -9.23
CA GLU A 322 -30.00 -27.42 -8.09
C GLU A 322 -29.27 -28.04 -6.90
N ASN A 323 -29.71 -27.72 -5.68
CA ASN A 323 -29.18 -28.27 -4.43
C ASN A 323 -27.66 -28.14 -4.30
N PHE A 324 -27.11 -27.03 -4.81
CA PHE A 324 -25.67 -26.73 -4.92
C PHE A 324 -24.90 -26.78 -3.58
N GLY A 325 -25.60 -26.70 -2.44
CA GLY A 325 -25.03 -26.93 -1.13
C GLY A 325 -25.58 -25.96 -0.08
N TRP A 326 -24.68 -25.40 0.72
CA TRP A 326 -25.05 -24.60 1.88
C TRP A 326 -23.96 -23.61 2.29
N MET A 327 -24.35 -22.63 3.11
CA MET A 327 -23.46 -21.67 3.76
C MET A 327 -23.80 -21.51 5.24
N ILE A 328 -22.83 -21.06 6.03
CA ILE A 328 -23.01 -20.81 7.46
C ILE A 328 -23.85 -19.55 7.64
N ARG A 329 -24.86 -19.61 8.50
CA ARG A 329 -25.66 -18.45 8.86
C ARG A 329 -25.13 -17.80 10.14
N GLY A 330 -25.00 -16.48 10.13
CA GLY A 330 -24.62 -15.72 11.32
C GLY A 330 -23.20 -16.07 11.80
N ASP A 331 -23.04 -16.28 13.10
CA ASP A 331 -21.75 -16.64 13.71
C ASP A 331 -21.48 -18.15 13.75
N GLY A 332 -22.38 -18.95 13.17
CA GLY A 332 -22.24 -20.39 13.05
C GLY A 332 -22.32 -21.18 14.36
N LYS A 333 -22.61 -20.53 15.50
CA LYS A 333 -22.61 -21.18 16.81
C LYS A 333 -23.77 -22.16 16.97
N GLU A 334 -23.55 -23.15 17.83
CA GLU A 334 -24.58 -24.12 18.22
C GLU A 334 -25.86 -23.42 18.69
N LEU A 335 -26.99 -23.83 18.14
CA LEU A 335 -28.32 -23.35 18.51
C LEU A 335 -28.86 -24.19 19.67
N LYS A 336 -29.55 -23.52 20.59
CA LYS A 336 -30.22 -24.15 21.74
C LYS A 336 -31.73 -24.01 21.61
N ASN A 337 -32.47 -24.92 22.23
CA ASN A 337 -33.94 -24.90 22.29
C ASN A 337 -34.62 -24.89 20.92
N ILE A 338 -34.09 -25.68 19.98
CA ILE A 338 -34.68 -25.84 18.65
C ILE A 338 -35.93 -26.71 18.73
N THR A 339 -37.06 -26.15 18.30
CA THR A 339 -38.36 -26.84 18.23
C THR A 339 -38.72 -27.27 16.81
N GLU A 340 -38.11 -26.66 15.78
CA GLU A 340 -38.40 -26.92 14.37
C GLU A 340 -37.09 -26.99 13.57
N TYR A 341 -36.92 -28.06 12.80
CA TYR A 341 -35.80 -28.27 11.89
C TYR A 341 -36.22 -29.20 10.76
N LYS A 342 -35.57 -29.06 9.60
CA LYS A 342 -35.71 -29.98 8.47
C LYS A 342 -34.35 -30.52 8.07
N ASN A 343 -34.33 -31.82 7.76
CA ASN A 343 -33.15 -32.50 7.23
C ASN A 343 -33.22 -32.52 5.71
N TYR A 344 -32.07 -32.31 5.07
CA TYR A 344 -31.94 -32.36 3.62
C TYR A 344 -30.81 -33.30 3.22
N PRO A 345 -30.89 -34.00 2.07
CA PRO A 345 -29.84 -34.92 1.62
C PRO A 345 -28.45 -34.28 1.50
N GLN A 346 -28.38 -32.99 1.16
CA GLN A 346 -27.15 -32.21 1.02
C GLN A 346 -26.59 -31.64 2.33
N ASP A 347 -27.16 -32.03 3.48
CA ASP A 347 -26.72 -31.54 4.77
C ASP A 347 -25.29 -32.00 5.09
N PRO A 348 -24.42 -31.09 5.58
CA PRO A 348 -23.07 -31.46 5.94
C PRO A 348 -23.04 -32.27 7.24
N SER A 349 -22.01 -33.10 7.39
CA SER A 349 -21.63 -33.62 8.71
C SER A 349 -21.22 -32.49 9.65
N SER A 350 -21.29 -32.74 10.96
CA SER A 350 -20.81 -31.79 11.97
C SER A 350 -19.32 -31.46 11.76
N ALA A 351 -18.53 -32.44 11.32
CA ALA A 351 -17.11 -32.26 11.02
C ALA A 351 -16.89 -31.27 9.87
N LEU A 352 -17.61 -31.43 8.75
CA LEU A 352 -17.50 -30.53 7.60
C LEU A 352 -18.01 -29.12 7.93
N TYR A 353 -19.10 -29.02 8.69
CA TYR A 353 -19.63 -27.74 9.14
C TYR A 353 -18.60 -26.99 10.01
N LYS A 354 -18.02 -27.66 11.01
CA LYS A 354 -17.01 -27.08 11.91
C LYS A 354 -15.73 -26.70 11.16
N ALA A 355 -15.29 -27.52 10.20
CA ALA A 355 -14.15 -27.20 9.34
C ALA A 355 -14.39 -25.90 8.54
N ARG A 356 -15.55 -25.77 7.88
CA ARG A 356 -15.91 -24.55 7.15
C ARG A 356 -16.04 -23.34 8.07
N LEU A 357 -16.57 -23.51 9.29
CA LEU A 357 -16.64 -22.45 10.30
C LEU A 357 -15.24 -21.99 10.73
N GLN A 358 -14.31 -22.92 10.92
CA GLN A 358 -12.93 -22.62 11.24
C GLN A 358 -12.28 -21.80 10.11
N THR A 359 -12.43 -22.23 8.85
CA THR A 359 -11.95 -21.49 7.68
C THR A 359 -12.52 -20.07 7.62
N ALA A 360 -13.83 -19.91 7.84
CA ALA A 360 -14.48 -18.60 7.87
C ALA A 360 -13.94 -17.72 9.00
N ASN A 361 -13.76 -18.27 10.20
CA ASN A 361 -13.19 -17.55 11.33
C ASN A 361 -11.73 -17.13 11.09
N ASP A 362 -10.92 -17.98 10.47
CA ASP A 362 -9.53 -17.67 10.15
C ASP A 362 -9.44 -16.60 9.06
N PHE A 363 -10.33 -16.63 8.07
CA PHE A 363 -10.49 -15.53 7.11
C PHE A 363 -10.86 -14.22 7.81
N LEU A 364 -11.87 -14.22 8.70
CA LEU A 364 -12.25 -13.02 9.46
C LEU A 364 -11.13 -12.50 10.36
N LYS A 365 -10.30 -13.37 10.94
CA LYS A 365 -9.09 -12.97 11.66
C LYS A 365 -8.09 -12.29 10.75
N LYS A 366 -7.86 -12.81 9.53
CA LYS A 366 -7.00 -12.17 8.52
C LYS A 366 -7.52 -10.80 8.13
N VAL A 367 -8.84 -10.66 7.88
CA VAL A 367 -9.51 -9.38 7.60
C VAL A 367 -9.32 -8.39 8.76
N SER A 368 -9.57 -8.83 10.00
CA SER A 368 -9.40 -7.98 11.19
C SER A 368 -7.94 -7.53 11.37
N LYS A 369 -6.99 -8.45 11.19
CA LYS A 369 -5.54 -8.13 11.23
C LYS A 369 -5.19 -7.10 10.16
N TYR A 370 -5.65 -7.29 8.93
CA TYR A 370 -5.46 -6.35 7.83
C TYR A 370 -6.05 -4.97 8.15
N LYS A 371 -7.30 -4.92 8.63
CA LYS A 371 -7.96 -3.67 9.03
C LYS A 371 -7.21 -2.95 10.14
N ASN A 372 -6.73 -3.68 11.15
CA ASN A 372 -5.94 -3.10 12.23
C ASN A 372 -4.58 -2.57 11.73
N SER A 373 -3.92 -3.27 10.80
CA SER A 373 -2.70 -2.79 10.15
C SER A 373 -2.96 -1.57 9.27
N SER A 374 -4.12 -1.49 8.61
CA SER A 374 -4.53 -0.33 7.82
C SER A 374 -4.90 0.89 8.67
N ASN A 375 -5.45 0.66 9.86
CA ASN A 375 -5.85 1.71 10.81
C ASN A 375 -4.70 2.23 11.69
N ASN A 376 -3.56 1.55 11.71
CA ASN A 376 -2.31 2.02 12.30
C ASN A 376 -1.26 2.25 11.20
N PRO A 377 -1.48 3.19 10.27
CA PRO A 377 -0.44 3.54 9.33
C PRO A 377 0.67 4.20 10.14
N GLY A 378 1.86 3.61 10.15
CA GLY A 378 3.06 4.29 10.63
C GLY A 378 3.13 5.65 9.93
N LYS A 379 3.01 6.73 10.73
CA LYS A 379 3.19 8.15 10.39
C LYS A 379 3.35 8.45 8.89
N GLY A 380 2.25 8.53 8.16
CA GLY A 380 2.26 8.96 6.77
C GLY A 380 0.84 9.25 6.36
N SER A 381 0.45 10.52 6.44
CA SER A 381 -0.83 10.98 5.96
C SER A 381 -0.92 10.73 4.46
N GLU A 382 -1.96 10.03 4.03
CA GLU A 382 -2.76 10.46 2.90
C GLU A 382 -4.21 10.07 3.21
N ASN A 383 -5.07 11.07 3.17
CA ASN A 383 -6.48 10.95 3.47
C ASN A 383 -7.21 10.14 2.39
N ASP A 384 -8.27 9.51 2.89
CA ASP A 384 -9.48 9.01 2.24
C ASP A 384 -9.43 7.79 1.38
N LEU A 385 -9.80 6.67 2.03
CA LEU A 385 -10.65 5.65 1.43
C LEU A 385 -11.80 5.27 2.35
N ALA A 386 -12.99 5.75 2.01
CA ALA A 386 -14.25 5.44 2.67
C ALA A 386 -14.49 3.95 2.74
N GLN A 387 -14.82 3.50 3.94
CA GLN A 387 -15.31 2.16 4.17
C GLN A 387 -16.74 2.24 4.70
N SER A 388 -17.67 2.74 3.87
CA SER A 388 -19.10 2.55 4.11
C SER A 388 -19.94 2.79 2.86
N GLN A 389 -19.98 1.74 2.06
CA GLN A 389 -21.21 1.27 1.43
C GLN A 389 -21.24 -0.20 1.88
N PHE A 390 -22.13 -0.64 2.77
CA PHE A 390 -23.48 -1.06 2.43
C PHE A 390 -24.18 -1.58 3.71
N ASN A 391 -25.38 -1.04 4.02
CA ASN A 391 -26.52 -1.63 4.76
C ASN A 391 -27.11 -0.75 5.88
N ALA A 392 -28.01 0.15 5.49
CA ALA A 392 -28.79 1.03 6.36
C ALA A 392 -29.88 0.31 7.21
N ASP A 393 -30.33 -0.86 6.78
CA ASP A 393 -31.58 -1.45 7.30
C ASP A 393 -31.44 -2.15 8.66
N LYS A 394 -30.23 -2.65 8.99
CA LYS A 394 -29.97 -3.27 10.31
C LYS A 394 -29.88 -2.23 11.44
N HIS A 395 -29.41 -1.02 11.11
CA HIS A 395 -29.14 0.02 12.09
C HIS A 395 -30.41 0.74 12.58
N GLN A 396 -31.40 0.91 11.70
CA GLN A 396 -32.71 1.49 12.04
C GLN A 396 -33.53 0.55 12.96
N LYS A 397 -33.43 -0.77 12.76
CA LYS A 397 -34.08 -1.78 13.59
C LYS A 397 -33.52 -1.82 15.03
N ASP A 398 -32.18 -1.75 15.17
CA ASP A 398 -31.51 -1.72 16.47
C ASP A 398 -31.80 -0.41 17.26
N GLY A 399 -32.12 0.69 16.57
CA GLY A 399 -32.54 1.95 17.19
C GLY A 399 -33.96 1.92 17.75
N MET A 400 -34.88 1.25 17.05
CA MET A 400 -36.27 1.09 17.48
C MET A 400 -36.40 0.24 18.76
N ASP A 401 -35.53 -0.73 18.99
CA ASP A 401 -35.56 -1.57 20.20
C ASP A 401 -34.84 -0.96 21.41
N ALA A 402 -33.91 -0.01 21.19
CA ALA A 402 -33.24 0.73 22.26
C ALA A 402 -34.15 1.80 22.92
N VAL A 403 -35.18 2.27 22.21
CA VAL A 403 -36.14 3.29 22.70
C VAL A 403 -37.24 2.68 23.58
N LYS A 404 -37.57 1.39 23.39
CA LYS A 404 -38.68 0.70 24.09
C LYS A 404 -38.43 0.37 25.57
N ASN A 405 -37.19 0.48 26.07
CA ASN A 405 -36.88 0.20 27.48
C ASN A 405 -36.14 1.39 28.14
N PRO A 406 -36.84 2.25 28.90
CA PRO A 406 -36.30 3.51 29.40
C PRO A 406 -35.07 3.40 30.30
N ALA A 407 -34.85 2.26 30.96
CA ALA A 407 -33.84 2.07 32.00
C ALA A 407 -32.47 1.54 31.53
N ASP A 408 -32.31 1.08 30.28
CA ASP A 408 -31.04 0.52 29.81
C ASP A 408 -30.12 1.58 29.16
N PHE A 409 -29.39 2.31 30.00
CA PHE A 409 -28.43 3.34 29.58
C PHE A 409 -27.22 2.79 28.79
N LYS A 410 -26.89 1.50 28.94
CA LYS A 410 -25.74 0.88 28.27
C LYS A 410 -26.04 0.54 26.82
N LYS A 411 -27.27 0.09 26.52
CA LYS A 411 -27.75 -0.08 25.13
C LYS A 411 -27.97 1.25 24.42
N LYS A 412 -28.51 2.27 25.11
CA LYS A 412 -28.61 3.64 24.57
C LYS A 412 -27.24 4.22 24.23
N SER A 413 -26.26 4.09 25.14
CA SER A 413 -24.90 4.58 24.89
C SER A 413 -24.19 3.82 23.77
N ASN A 414 -24.35 2.49 23.66
CA ASN A 414 -23.77 1.69 22.58
C ASN A 414 -24.48 1.90 21.23
N TRP A 415 -25.79 2.12 21.21
CA TRP A 415 -26.50 2.53 20.00
C TRP A 415 -26.09 3.94 19.58
N ILE A 416 -26.00 4.92 20.49
CA ILE A 416 -25.48 6.27 20.19
C ILE A 416 -24.03 6.21 19.70
N LYS A 417 -23.17 5.32 20.25
CA LYS A 417 -21.80 5.10 19.76
C LYS A 417 -21.75 4.45 18.37
N LYS A 418 -22.64 3.48 18.08
CA LYS A 418 -22.76 2.86 16.76
C LYS A 418 -23.45 3.75 15.75
N HIS A 419 -24.37 4.62 16.17
CA HIS A 419 -25.02 5.62 15.36
C HIS A 419 -24.04 6.71 14.98
N LYS A 420 -23.21 7.18 15.93
CA LYS A 420 -22.07 8.05 15.63
C LYS A 420 -20.99 7.37 14.78
N ASN A 421 -20.85 6.05 14.83
CA ASN A 421 -19.94 5.33 13.93
C ASN A 421 -20.56 5.10 12.54
N LEU A 422 -21.87 4.91 12.41
CA LEU A 422 -22.55 4.84 11.11
C LEU A 422 -22.61 6.23 10.45
N GLU A 423 -22.83 7.27 11.26
CA GLU A 423 -22.72 8.68 10.89
C GLU A 423 -21.26 8.97 10.51
N LYS A 424 -20.25 8.45 11.24
CA LYS A 424 -18.81 8.51 10.89
C LYS A 424 -18.47 7.74 9.61
N ASP A 425 -19.12 6.62 9.34
CA ASP A 425 -18.92 5.76 8.17
C ASP A 425 -19.57 6.42 6.91
N TRP A 426 -20.71 7.10 7.08
CA TRP A 426 -21.27 8.05 6.10
C TRP A 426 -20.41 9.31 5.94
N TRP A 427 -19.80 9.78 7.03
CA TRP A 427 -18.75 10.79 6.97
C TRP A 427 -17.54 10.25 6.23
N ASP A 428 -17.11 8.99 6.36
CA ASP A 428 -15.99 8.40 5.63
C ASP A 428 -16.29 8.28 4.12
N CYS A 429 -17.54 7.98 3.74
CA CYS A 429 -18.05 8.13 2.35
C CYS A 429 -17.99 9.60 1.87
N ALA A 430 -18.34 10.55 2.73
CA ALA A 430 -18.15 11.98 2.49
C ALA A 430 -16.66 12.41 2.55
N THR A 431 -15.78 11.68 3.24
CA THR A 431 -14.33 11.91 3.29
C THR A 431 -13.70 11.35 2.02
N ASN A 432 -14.11 10.20 1.47
CA ASN A 432 -13.80 9.84 0.06
C ASN A 432 -14.14 10.96 -0.91
N ALA A 433 -15.34 11.52 -0.81
CA ALA A 433 -15.74 12.68 -1.60
C ALA A 433 -14.96 13.97 -1.28
N LEU A 434 -14.23 14.06 -0.15
CA LEU A 434 -13.52 15.27 0.32
C LEU A 434 -11.96 15.19 0.26
N ALA A 435 -11.29 14.03 0.21
CA ALA A 435 -9.94 13.90 -0.39
C ALA A 435 -9.95 13.35 -1.82
N GLY A 436 -11.07 13.61 -2.51
CA GLY A 436 -11.11 13.77 -3.96
C GLY A 436 -11.56 12.56 -4.77
N GLY A 437 -11.97 11.46 -4.13
CA GLY A 437 -12.53 10.28 -4.77
C GLY A 437 -14.04 10.37 -4.95
N SER A 438 -14.55 9.98 -6.12
CA SER A 438 -16.00 9.81 -6.29
C SER A 438 -16.45 8.44 -5.77
N CYS A 439 -17.68 8.39 -5.28
CA CYS A 439 -18.37 7.16 -4.86
C CYS A 439 -19.11 6.50 -6.05
N ASP A 440 -18.78 6.91 -7.27
CA ASP A 440 -19.39 6.36 -8.47
C ASP A 440 -18.67 5.05 -8.80
N ASP A 441 -19.46 3.97 -8.83
CA ASP A 441 -19.09 2.70 -9.43
C ASP A 441 -18.79 2.92 -10.90
N ASP A 442 -17.54 3.23 -11.18
CA ASP A 442 -17.09 3.54 -12.50
C ASP A 442 -15.83 2.72 -12.82
N ASP A 443 -16.03 1.70 -13.65
CA ASP A 443 -14.98 0.92 -14.31
C ASP A 443 -14.12 1.79 -15.27
N THR A 444 -14.34 3.12 -15.32
CA THR A 444 -13.54 4.06 -16.10
C THR A 444 -12.07 3.84 -15.82
N PRO A 445 -11.23 3.81 -16.85
CA PRO A 445 -9.80 3.73 -16.69
C PRO A 445 -9.25 4.85 -15.78
N LYS A 446 -8.44 4.46 -14.79
CA LYS A 446 -7.77 5.37 -13.84
C LYS A 446 -6.27 5.26 -13.97
N LYS A 447 -5.55 6.36 -13.79
CA LYS A 447 -4.08 6.35 -13.87
C LYS A 447 -3.49 5.78 -12.56
N PRO A 448 -2.75 4.66 -12.59
CA PRO A 448 -2.10 4.16 -11.39
C PRO A 448 -0.98 5.11 -10.96
N ASN A 449 -0.69 5.18 -9.65
CA ASN A 449 0.40 6.01 -9.11
C ASN A 449 1.50 5.18 -8.41
N PRO A 450 2.19 4.27 -9.13
CA PRO A 450 3.27 3.47 -8.55
C PRO A 450 4.53 4.30 -8.27
N ASN A 451 4.70 5.44 -8.95
CA ASN A 451 5.88 6.32 -8.83
C ASN A 451 5.96 7.04 -7.47
N LYS A 452 4.85 7.09 -6.71
CA LYS A 452 4.83 7.56 -5.31
C LYS A 452 5.14 6.43 -4.32
N LYS A 453 5.41 5.22 -4.80
CA LYS A 453 5.66 4.03 -3.98
C LYS A 453 7.08 3.52 -4.21
N THR A 454 7.55 2.72 -3.27
CA THR A 454 8.84 2.04 -3.35
C THR A 454 8.71 0.60 -2.84
N ALA A 455 9.48 -0.30 -3.41
CA ALA A 455 9.77 -1.58 -2.78
C ALA A 455 10.79 -1.37 -1.66
N ALA A 456 10.31 -1.47 -0.43
CA ALA A 456 11.13 -1.41 0.78
C ALA A 456 11.64 -2.82 1.14
N PRO A 457 12.96 -3.00 1.30
CA PRO A 457 13.53 -4.28 1.69
C PRO A 457 13.39 -4.53 3.19
N GLY A 458 13.40 -5.80 3.59
CA GLY A 458 13.33 -6.21 5.00
C GLY A 458 14.60 -6.01 5.81
N ASN A 459 15.68 -5.58 5.15
CA ASN A 459 16.97 -5.31 5.78
C ASN A 459 17.34 -3.82 5.64
N THR A 460 18.05 -3.26 6.62
CA THR A 460 18.37 -1.81 6.66
C THR A 460 19.43 -1.39 5.65
N LYS A 461 20.17 -2.34 5.10
CA LYS A 461 21.29 -2.17 4.15
C LYS A 461 20.91 -2.57 2.73
N GLY A 462 19.62 -2.63 2.44
CA GLY A 462 19.06 -2.93 1.14
C GLY A 462 18.56 -1.66 0.49
N GLN A 463 18.59 -1.64 -0.83
CA GLN A 463 18.11 -0.50 -1.60
C GLN A 463 16.60 -0.37 -1.57
N ARG A 464 16.15 0.88 -1.45
CA ARG A 464 14.76 1.27 -1.67
C ARG A 464 14.59 1.52 -3.16
N ILE A 465 13.75 0.73 -3.82
CA ILE A 465 13.61 0.75 -5.27
C ILE A 465 12.30 1.43 -5.63
N ALA A 466 12.34 2.51 -6.41
CA ALA A 466 11.15 3.18 -6.93
C ALA A 466 10.97 2.85 -8.41
N PRO A 467 9.78 2.44 -8.86
CA PRO A 467 9.51 2.26 -10.27
C PRO A 467 9.30 3.62 -10.97
N SER A 468 9.56 3.64 -12.27
CA SER A 468 8.96 4.61 -13.20
C SER A 468 8.07 3.86 -14.17
N LEU A 469 6.96 4.46 -14.62
CA LEU A 469 6.10 3.90 -15.67
C LEU A 469 6.74 3.99 -17.07
N ARG A 470 8.04 3.72 -17.16
CA ARG A 470 8.81 3.61 -18.40
C ARG A 470 9.23 2.18 -18.61
N LYS A 471 9.07 1.67 -19.83
CA LYS A 471 9.47 0.31 -20.18
C LYS A 471 10.99 0.15 -20.11
N PHE A 472 11.43 -0.96 -19.51
CA PHE A 472 12.85 -1.30 -19.46
C PHE A 472 13.31 -1.84 -20.82
N GLY A 473 14.49 -1.40 -21.27
CA GLY A 473 15.07 -1.81 -22.55
C GLY A 473 14.69 -0.94 -23.75
N GLU A 474 13.94 0.15 -23.53
CA GLU A 474 13.59 1.17 -24.55
C GLU A 474 14.40 2.46 -24.45
#